data_AF-A0A0G1NQ36-F1
#
_entry.id   AF-A0A0G1NQ36-F1
#
_cell.length_a   1.000
_cell.length_b   1.000
_cell.length_c   1.000
_cell.angle_alpha   90.00
_cell.angle_beta   90.00
_cell.angle_gamma   90.00
#
_symmetry.space_group_name_H-M   'P 1'
#
loop_
_entity.id
_entity.type
_entity.pdbx_description
1 polymer ?
#
loop_
_entity_poly.entity_id
_entity_poly.type
_entity_poly.pdbx_seq_one_letter_code
_entity_poly.pdbx_strand_id
1 'polypeptide(L)'
;MDKKLSSEFAIAVILIVAGTFAYIFWKGAMNISTDSAPTISISSENGASTKKENEGAWKIFRNDNEGYEFSLPENWKLQDESGKFVAEGEAEEISVMIEEADEDISAEKLLAQTMESDESANVQPLTEANGVKIEKVEAEVLNQTAKIIQGEDVITLTYLSRSVEQSVELFDKIIPTFKAVN
;
A
#
# COMPACT_ATOMS: atom_id res chain seq x y z
N MET A 1 15.22 -42.44 -39.97
CA MET A 1 14.56 -41.83 -38.79
C MET A 1 13.07 -42.00 -38.98
N ASP A 2 12.49 -42.95 -38.25
CA ASP A 2 11.11 -43.38 -38.43
C ASP A 2 10.13 -42.32 -37.93
N LYS A 3 9.42 -41.69 -38.88
CA LYS A 3 8.47 -40.58 -38.64
C LYS A 3 7.34 -40.94 -37.66
N LYS A 4 7.11 -42.23 -37.39
CA LYS A 4 6.12 -42.70 -36.41
C LYS A 4 6.57 -42.48 -34.96
N LEU A 5 7.84 -42.75 -34.64
CA LEU A 5 8.38 -42.60 -33.28
C LEU A 5 8.42 -41.14 -32.83
N SER A 6 8.65 -40.20 -33.75
CA SER A 6 8.62 -38.76 -33.45
C SER A 6 7.20 -38.22 -33.21
N SER A 7 6.18 -38.80 -33.84
CA SER A 7 4.79 -38.34 -33.73
C SER A 7 4.15 -38.77 -32.41
N GLU A 8 4.39 -39.99 -31.97
CA GLU A 8 3.85 -40.50 -30.69
C GLU A 8 4.50 -39.79 -29.50
N PHE A 9 5.81 -39.51 -29.58
CA PHE A 9 6.52 -38.73 -28.58
C PHE A 9 6.02 -37.28 -28.51
N ALA A 10 5.72 -36.64 -29.65
CA ALA A 10 5.17 -35.29 -29.68
C ALA A 10 3.77 -35.20 -29.03
N ILE A 11 2.90 -36.20 -29.28
CA ILE A 11 1.57 -36.26 -28.67
C ILE A 11 1.68 -36.42 -27.15
N ALA A 12 2.59 -37.27 -26.67
CA ALA A 12 2.82 -37.46 -25.23
C ALA A 12 3.29 -36.16 -24.55
N VAL A 13 4.20 -35.41 -25.18
CA VAL A 13 4.68 -34.11 -24.66
C VAL A 13 3.54 -33.09 -24.60
N ILE A 14 2.69 -33.01 -25.64
CA ILE A 14 1.54 -32.08 -25.66
C ILE A 14 0.56 -32.40 -24.54
N LEU A 15 0.28 -33.68 -24.26
CA LEU A 15 -0.62 -34.09 -23.17
C LEU A 15 -0.05 -33.75 -21.79
N ILE A 16 1.26 -33.91 -21.60
CA ILE A 16 1.93 -33.52 -20.34
C ILE A 16 1.83 -32.01 -20.13
N VAL A 17 2.11 -31.22 -21.17
CA VAL A 17 2.04 -29.75 -21.10
C VAL A 17 0.60 -29.28 -20.88
N ALA A 18 -0.38 -29.83 -21.59
CA ALA A 18 -1.78 -29.49 -21.38
C ALA A 18 -2.25 -29.85 -19.95
N GLY A 19 -1.81 -31.00 -19.43
CA GLY A 19 -2.11 -31.44 -18.06
C GLY A 19 -1.51 -30.53 -16.98
N THR A 20 -0.26 -30.07 -17.15
CA THR A 20 0.36 -29.14 -16.21
C THR A 20 -0.31 -27.77 -16.23
N PHE A 21 -0.66 -27.24 -17.42
CA PHE A 21 -1.40 -25.99 -17.52
C PHE A 21 -2.79 -26.09 -16.87
N ALA A 22 -3.53 -27.18 -17.10
CA ALA A 22 -4.83 -27.39 -16.47
C ALA A 22 -4.72 -27.51 -14.94
N TYR A 23 -3.67 -28.16 -14.42
CA TYR A 23 -3.43 -28.28 -12.99
C TYR A 23 -3.06 -26.93 -12.34
N ILE A 24 -2.21 -26.13 -12.98
CA ILE A 24 -1.87 -24.77 -12.51
C ILE A 24 -3.13 -23.90 -12.50
N PHE A 25 -3.94 -23.97 -13.56
CA PHE A 25 -5.17 -23.19 -13.66
C PHE A 25 -6.20 -23.62 -12.60
N TRP A 26 -6.32 -24.92 -12.31
CA TRP A 26 -7.20 -25.42 -11.27
C TRP A 26 -6.72 -25.00 -9.87
N LYS A 27 -5.43 -25.13 -9.57
CA LYS A 27 -4.85 -24.66 -8.30
C LYS A 27 -4.99 -23.13 -8.13
N GLY A 28 -4.77 -22.36 -9.20
CA GLY A 28 -4.97 -20.90 -9.18
C GLY A 28 -6.43 -20.49 -8.98
N ALA A 29 -7.38 -21.21 -9.58
CA ALA A 29 -8.80 -20.91 -9.45
C ALA A 29 -9.39 -21.29 -8.07
N MET A 30 -8.80 -22.24 -7.33
CA MET A 30 -9.23 -22.59 -5.97
C MET A 30 -8.73 -21.62 -4.89
N ASN A 31 -7.73 -20.80 -5.17
CA ASN A 31 -7.21 -19.78 -4.24
C ASN A 31 -7.80 -18.39 -4.47
N ILE A 32 -8.84 -18.27 -5.30
CA ILE A 32 -9.71 -17.09 -5.28
C ILE A 32 -10.61 -17.26 -4.05
N SER A 33 -10.02 -17.03 -2.88
CA SER A 33 -10.77 -16.55 -1.73
C SER A 33 -11.61 -15.40 -2.26
N THR A 34 -12.92 -15.53 -2.13
CA THR A 34 -13.83 -14.42 -2.27
C THR A 34 -13.57 -13.55 -1.05
N ASP A 35 -12.46 -12.83 -1.09
CA ASP A 35 -12.17 -11.82 -0.10
C ASP A 35 -13.32 -10.83 -0.19
N SER A 36 -13.99 -10.71 0.95
CA SER A 36 -14.99 -9.69 1.13
C SER A 36 -14.28 -8.38 0.86
N ALA A 37 -14.77 -7.64 -0.14
CA ALA A 37 -14.23 -6.35 -0.52
C ALA A 37 -13.88 -5.52 0.73
N PRO A 38 -12.74 -4.82 0.75
CA PRO A 38 -12.28 -4.06 1.91
C PRO A 38 -13.40 -3.19 2.45
N THR A 39 -13.83 -3.47 3.69
CA THR A 39 -14.82 -2.63 4.35
C THR A 39 -14.09 -1.42 4.92
N ILE A 40 -14.01 -0.37 4.12
CA ILE A 40 -13.45 0.91 4.55
C ILE A 40 -14.55 1.70 5.26
N SER A 41 -14.36 1.96 6.55
CA SER A 41 -15.27 2.77 7.35
C SER A 41 -14.71 4.19 7.49
N ILE A 42 -15.58 5.18 7.33
CA ILE A 42 -15.25 6.61 7.47
C ILE A 42 -16.00 7.13 8.69
N SER A 43 -15.26 7.60 9.70
CA SER A 43 -15.82 8.22 10.90
C SER A 43 -15.32 9.67 11.02
N SER A 44 -16.23 10.60 11.26
CA SER A 44 -15.91 12.01 11.54
C SER A 44 -15.89 12.20 13.05
N GLU A 45 -14.70 12.43 13.61
CA GLU A 45 -14.54 12.68 15.04
C GLU A 45 -14.69 14.19 15.31
N ASN A 46 -15.93 14.64 15.46
CA ASN A 46 -16.23 16.06 15.69
C ASN A 46 -16.07 16.40 17.19
N GLY A 47 -14.83 16.66 17.61
CA GLY A 47 -14.46 17.17 18.93
C GLY A 47 -14.39 18.71 18.96
N ALA A 48 -15.11 19.33 19.89
CA ALA A 48 -15.37 20.77 19.92
C ALA A 48 -14.14 21.69 20.18
N SER A 49 -13.90 22.61 19.23
CA SER A 49 -13.56 24.04 19.35
C SER A 49 -12.26 24.51 20.05
N THR A 50 -11.37 25.15 19.28
CA THR A 50 -11.09 26.60 19.42
C THR A 50 -10.47 27.17 18.14
N LYS A 51 -10.94 28.35 17.74
CA LYS A 51 -10.52 29.10 16.54
C LYS A 51 -8.99 29.25 16.43
N LYS A 52 -8.42 28.65 15.38
CA LYS A 52 -7.35 29.23 14.54
C LYS A 52 -7.54 28.72 13.11
N GLU A 53 -7.84 29.67 12.22
CA GLU A 53 -7.44 29.73 10.82
C GLU A 53 -7.40 28.40 10.02
N ASN A 54 -8.52 28.04 9.39
CA ASN A 54 -8.65 27.15 8.23
C ASN A 54 -7.77 25.87 8.18
N GLU A 55 -7.56 25.19 9.30
CA GLU A 55 -7.30 23.74 9.22
C GLU A 55 -8.64 23.06 9.00
N GLY A 56 -8.89 22.61 7.76
CA GLY A 56 -10.10 21.86 7.42
C GLY A 56 -10.29 20.71 8.41
N ALA A 57 -11.54 20.40 8.76
CA ALA A 57 -11.83 19.27 9.63
C ALA A 57 -11.18 17.99 9.05
N TRP A 58 -10.64 17.16 9.93
CA TRP A 58 -9.99 15.90 9.56
C TRP A 58 -10.97 14.76 9.83
N LYS A 59 -10.91 13.72 9.00
CA LYS A 59 -11.69 12.49 9.20
C LYS A 59 -10.79 11.27 9.19
N ILE A 60 -11.23 10.25 9.93
CA ILE A 60 -10.49 9.00 10.07
C ILE A 60 -10.92 8.05 8.96
N PHE A 61 -9.93 7.51 8.26
CA PHE A 61 -10.05 6.41 7.34
C PHE A 61 -9.51 5.17 7.99
N ARG A 62 -10.35 4.14 8.09
CA ARG A 62 -10.02 2.88 8.74
C ARG A 62 -10.29 1.74 7.76
N ASN A 63 -9.29 0.88 7.61
CA ASN A 63 -9.37 -0.36 6.86
C ASN A 63 -9.23 -1.52 7.84
N ASP A 64 -10.36 -2.10 8.24
CA ASP A 64 -10.40 -3.22 9.20
C ASP A 64 -9.82 -4.53 8.62
N ASN A 65 -9.82 -4.68 7.29
CA ASN A 65 -9.28 -5.88 6.64
C ASN A 65 -7.75 -5.89 6.65
N GLU A 66 -7.16 -4.72 6.46
CA GLU A 66 -5.70 -4.52 6.41
C GLU A 66 -5.13 -4.02 7.75
N GLY A 67 -5.98 -3.91 8.78
CA GLY A 67 -5.55 -3.59 10.14
C GLY A 67 -4.96 -2.19 10.34
N TYR A 68 -5.35 -1.17 9.57
CA TYR A 68 -4.81 0.19 9.77
C TYR A 68 -5.88 1.28 9.81
N GLU A 69 -5.55 2.40 10.46
CA GLU A 69 -6.30 3.65 10.34
C GLU A 69 -5.38 4.87 10.32
N PHE A 70 -5.79 5.92 9.61
CA PHE A 70 -5.11 7.21 9.55
C PHE A 70 -6.11 8.34 9.26
N SER A 71 -5.70 9.59 9.48
CA SER A 71 -6.55 10.75 9.26
C SER A 71 -6.15 11.50 8.00
N LEU A 72 -7.15 11.98 7.24
CA LEU A 72 -6.96 12.92 6.13
C LEU A 72 -7.92 14.10 6.28
N PRO A 73 -7.66 15.24 5.60
CA PRO A 73 -8.62 16.33 5.55
C PRO A 73 -9.97 15.91 4.94
N GLU A 74 -11.06 16.57 5.34
CA GLU A 74 -12.43 16.16 4.99
C GLU A 74 -12.72 16.12 3.49
N ASN A 75 -12.05 16.98 2.71
CA ASN A 75 -12.17 17.04 1.25
C ASN A 75 -11.53 15.85 0.55
N TRP A 76 -10.84 14.94 1.26
CA TRP A 76 -10.30 13.73 0.67
C TRP A 76 -11.35 12.64 0.57
N LYS A 77 -11.31 11.83 -0.49
CA LYS A 77 -12.19 10.67 -0.65
C LYS A 77 -11.42 9.49 -1.21
N LEU A 78 -11.86 8.29 -0.83
CA LEU A 78 -11.43 7.06 -1.45
C LEU A 78 -11.92 7.04 -2.91
N GLN A 79 -11.00 6.88 -3.85
CA GLN A 79 -11.27 6.76 -5.29
C GLN A 79 -11.63 5.31 -5.67
N ASP A 80 -10.93 4.34 -5.08
CA ASP A 80 -11.12 2.91 -5.34
C ASP A 80 -10.68 2.06 -4.14
N GLU A 81 -10.99 0.77 -4.19
CA GLU A 81 -10.67 -0.22 -3.14
C GLU A 81 -9.17 -0.53 -3.02
N SER A 82 -8.32 -0.03 -3.93
CA SER A 82 -6.87 -0.26 -3.88
C SER A 82 -6.12 0.63 -2.89
N GLY A 83 -6.85 1.37 -2.04
CA GLY A 83 -6.24 2.30 -1.07
C GLY A 83 -5.86 3.64 -1.69
N LYS A 84 -6.51 4.03 -2.79
CA LYS A 84 -6.27 5.30 -3.47
C LYS A 84 -7.21 6.39 -2.99
N PHE A 85 -6.67 7.51 -2.53
CA PHE A 85 -7.41 8.68 -2.06
C PHE A 85 -7.09 9.91 -2.89
N VAL A 86 -8.11 10.73 -3.15
CA VAL A 86 -7.97 11.97 -3.93
C VAL A 86 -8.64 13.14 -3.21
N ALA A 87 -8.00 14.31 -3.27
CA ALA A 87 -8.58 15.55 -2.77
C ALA A 87 -9.67 16.08 -3.73
N GLU A 88 -10.83 16.48 -3.21
CA GLU A 88 -11.90 17.05 -4.00
C GLU A 88 -11.55 18.44 -4.53
N GLY A 89 -11.54 18.59 -5.86
CA GLY A 89 -11.25 19.86 -6.52
C GLY A 89 -9.75 20.15 -6.71
N GLU A 90 -8.89 19.26 -6.24
CA GLU A 90 -7.43 19.35 -6.33
C GLU A 90 -6.89 18.11 -7.07
N ALA A 91 -5.70 18.18 -7.68
CA ALA A 91 -5.04 16.96 -8.19
C ALA A 91 -3.91 16.63 -7.24
N GLU A 92 -4.36 16.20 -6.07
CA GLU A 92 -3.54 15.62 -5.02
C GLU A 92 -4.04 14.20 -4.78
N GLU A 93 -3.11 13.29 -4.57
CA GLU A 93 -3.37 11.86 -4.53
C GLU A 93 -2.53 11.21 -3.44
N ILE A 94 -3.15 10.31 -2.69
CA ILE A 94 -2.48 9.43 -1.72
C ILE A 94 -2.78 8.00 -2.14
N SER A 95 -1.76 7.16 -2.20
CA SER A 95 -1.92 5.72 -2.40
C SER A 95 -1.31 4.97 -1.23
N VAL A 96 -2.07 4.03 -0.69
CA VAL A 96 -1.62 3.07 0.32
C VAL A 96 -1.40 1.73 -0.37
N MET A 97 -0.18 1.21 -0.31
CA MET A 97 0.13 -0.16 -0.74
C MET A 97 0.64 -0.96 0.45
N ILE A 98 0.38 -2.26 0.46
CA ILE A 98 0.80 -3.16 1.53
C ILE A 98 1.60 -4.29 0.90
N GLU A 99 2.77 -4.52 1.47
CA GLU A 99 3.65 -5.62 1.12
C GLU A 99 3.73 -6.53 2.35
N GLU A 100 3.17 -7.73 2.23
CA GLU A 100 3.32 -8.78 3.24
C GLU A 100 4.78 -9.26 3.23
N ALA A 101 5.40 -9.37 4.41
CA ALA A 101 6.68 -10.05 4.52
C ALA A 101 6.51 -11.54 4.17
N ASP A 102 7.20 -11.99 3.13
CA ASP A 102 7.29 -13.41 2.81
C ASP A 102 8.09 -14.14 3.92
N GLU A 103 7.85 -15.44 4.13
CA GLU A 103 8.43 -16.21 5.25
C GLU A 103 9.97 -16.14 5.34
N ASP A 104 10.64 -15.78 4.24
CA ASP A 104 12.09 -15.68 4.10
C ASP A 104 12.67 -14.25 4.27
N ILE A 105 11.83 -13.20 4.34
CA ILE A 105 12.27 -11.79 4.36
C ILE A 105 11.47 -11.00 5.40
N SER A 106 12.11 -10.63 6.53
CA SER A 106 11.44 -9.78 7.54
C SER A 106 11.07 -8.39 7.00
N ALA A 107 10.07 -7.76 7.61
CA ALA A 107 9.65 -6.40 7.29
C ALA A 107 10.81 -5.38 7.34
N GLU A 108 11.72 -5.50 8.32
CA GLU A 108 12.92 -4.65 8.37
C GLU A 108 13.87 -4.87 7.19
N LYS A 109 13.92 -6.09 6.65
CA LYS A 109 14.77 -6.44 5.51
C LYS A 109 14.14 -5.98 4.19
N LEU A 110 12.81 -6.01 4.06
CA LEU A 110 12.07 -5.39 2.95
C LEU A 110 12.26 -3.87 2.92
N LEU A 111 12.21 -3.24 4.10
CA LEU A 111 12.53 -1.82 4.27
C LEU A 111 13.94 -1.51 3.74
N ALA A 112 14.93 -2.27 4.21
CA ALA A 112 16.34 -2.08 3.84
C ALA A 112 16.64 -2.32 2.34
N GLN A 113 15.96 -3.28 1.68
CA GLN A 113 16.16 -3.56 0.25
C GLN A 113 15.70 -2.40 -0.65
N THR A 114 14.74 -1.60 -0.20
CA THR A 114 14.26 -0.46 -0.98
C THR A 114 15.27 0.70 -1.00
N MET A 115 16.11 0.80 0.04
CA MET A 115 17.12 1.86 0.18
C MET A 115 18.26 1.77 -0.84
N GLU A 116 18.54 0.58 -1.40
CA GLU A 116 19.59 0.43 -2.41
C GLU A 116 19.18 0.96 -3.79
N SER A 117 17.89 1.22 -4.02
CA SER A 117 17.39 1.59 -5.34
C SER A 117 17.40 3.09 -5.63
N ASP A 118 17.62 3.97 -4.65
CA ASP A 118 17.51 5.42 -4.85
C ASP A 118 18.53 6.22 -4.02
N GLU A 119 19.78 6.30 -4.49
CA GLU A 119 20.89 7.05 -3.84
C GLU A 119 20.61 8.57 -3.69
N SER A 120 19.55 9.09 -4.31
CA SER A 120 19.23 10.52 -4.32
C SER A 120 18.16 10.95 -3.32
N ALA A 121 17.48 10.00 -2.67
CA ALA A 121 16.39 10.29 -1.75
C ALA A 121 16.89 10.79 -0.39
N ASN A 122 16.22 11.81 0.15
CA ASN A 122 16.47 12.28 1.52
C ASN A 122 15.65 11.40 2.49
N VAL A 123 16.33 10.44 3.14
CA VAL A 123 15.71 9.51 4.07
C VAL A 123 15.79 10.06 5.50
N GLN A 124 14.63 10.25 6.13
CA GLN A 124 14.56 10.60 7.54
C GLN A 124 14.67 9.34 8.42
N PRO A 125 15.24 9.44 9.63
CA PRO A 125 15.45 8.28 10.49
C PRO A 125 14.13 7.62 10.91
N LEU A 126 14.20 6.30 11.11
CA LEU A 126 13.09 5.50 11.61
C LEU A 126 12.58 6.06 12.95
N THR A 127 11.28 6.37 13.00
CA THR A 127 10.60 6.94 14.16
C THR A 127 9.45 6.03 14.58
N GLU A 128 9.20 5.87 15.88
CA GLU A 128 8.08 5.05 16.39
C GLU A 128 6.93 5.96 16.83
N ALA A 129 5.73 5.72 16.29
CA ALA A 129 4.51 6.46 16.64
C ALA A 129 3.30 5.52 16.63
N ASN A 130 2.40 5.65 17.61
CA ASN A 130 1.14 4.87 17.69
C ASN A 130 1.29 3.34 17.50
N GLY A 131 2.42 2.76 17.91
CA GLY A 131 2.68 1.32 17.79
C GLY A 131 3.17 0.84 16.42
N VAL A 132 3.47 1.76 15.50
CA VAL A 132 4.10 1.46 14.20
C VAL A 132 5.49 2.11 14.11
N LYS A 133 6.40 1.48 13.36
CA LYS A 133 7.71 2.07 13.04
C LYS A 133 7.61 2.73 11.66
N ILE A 134 8.05 3.97 11.53
CA ILE A 134 7.85 4.80 10.34
C ILE A 134 9.19 5.30 9.83
N GLU A 135 9.47 5.07 8.55
CA GLU A 135 10.59 5.65 7.82
C GLU A 135 10.05 6.54 6.70
N LYS A 136 10.46 7.80 6.67
CA LYS A 136 10.04 8.76 5.63
C LYS A 136 11.14 8.88 4.58
N VAL A 137 10.75 8.72 3.32
CA VAL A 137 11.61 8.82 2.14
C VAL A 137 11.11 9.95 1.25
N GLU A 138 11.91 10.99 1.11
CA GLU A 138 11.63 12.11 0.21
C GLU A 138 12.31 11.81 -1.14
N ALA A 139 11.58 11.18 -2.06
CA ALA A 139 12.10 10.70 -3.35
C ALA A 139 12.14 11.81 -4.42
N GLU A 140 11.07 12.61 -4.54
CA GLU A 140 11.02 13.74 -5.46
C GLU A 140 10.31 14.93 -4.83
N VAL A 141 10.58 16.14 -5.31
CA VAL A 141 10.12 17.40 -4.71
C VAL A 141 8.57 17.48 -4.60
N LEU A 142 7.83 16.68 -5.36
CA LEU A 142 6.36 16.59 -5.33
C LEU A 142 5.83 15.27 -4.76
N ASN A 143 6.70 14.28 -4.56
CA ASN A 143 6.37 12.93 -4.17
C ASN A 143 6.99 12.60 -2.79
N GLN A 144 6.13 12.38 -1.81
CA GLN A 144 6.54 12.02 -0.45
C GLN A 144 6.13 10.58 -0.21
N THR A 145 7.08 9.75 0.20
CA THR A 145 6.82 8.34 0.51
C THR A 145 7.13 8.08 1.97
N ALA A 146 6.34 7.24 2.63
CA ALA A 146 6.66 6.71 3.93
C ALA A 146 6.42 5.21 3.94
N LYS A 147 7.34 4.50 4.58
CA LYS A 147 7.21 3.08 4.86
C LYS A 147 6.92 2.90 6.33
N ILE A 148 5.87 2.16 6.61
CA ILE A 148 5.32 1.97 7.95
C ILE A 148 5.33 0.48 8.22
N ILE A 149 6.13 0.05 9.19
CA ILE A 149 6.20 -1.35 9.62
C ILE A 149 5.14 -1.57 10.70
N GLN A 150 4.27 -2.53 10.44
CA GLN A 150 3.23 -2.97 11.36
C GLN A 150 3.27 -4.51 11.46
N GLY A 151 3.86 -5.03 12.54
CA GLY A 151 4.04 -6.46 12.69
C GLY A 151 4.98 -7.03 11.62
N GLU A 152 4.45 -7.91 10.76
CA GLU A 152 5.17 -8.50 9.62
C GLU A 152 4.93 -7.71 8.31
N ASP A 153 4.01 -6.76 8.29
CA ASP A 153 3.64 -6.04 7.07
C ASP A 153 4.42 -4.72 6.91
N VAL A 154 4.68 -4.36 5.65
CA VAL A 154 5.22 -3.05 5.26
C VAL A 154 4.17 -2.28 4.48
N ILE A 155 3.66 -1.22 5.09
CA ILE A 155 2.69 -0.32 4.47
C ILE A 155 3.43 0.86 3.85
N THR A 156 3.31 1.01 2.53
CA THR A 156 3.88 2.14 1.78
C THR A 156 2.79 3.17 1.53
N LEU A 157 2.95 4.35 2.12
CA LEU A 157 2.12 5.53 1.88
C LEU A 157 2.85 6.46 0.90
N THR A 158 2.26 6.70 -0.26
CA THR A 158 2.80 7.64 -1.25
C THR A 158 1.85 8.81 -1.41
N TYR A 159 2.37 10.02 -1.29
CA TYR A 159 1.63 11.26 -1.49
C TYR A 159 2.19 12.05 -2.66
N LEU A 160 1.33 12.33 -3.62
CA LEU A 160 1.62 13.13 -4.80
C LEU A 160 0.88 14.47 -4.68
N SER A 161 1.62 15.56 -4.50
CA SER A 161 1.09 16.92 -4.46
C SER A 161 1.47 17.73 -5.71
N ARG A 162 0.81 18.87 -5.89
CA ARG A 162 1.15 19.86 -6.92
C ARG A 162 2.23 20.84 -6.47
N SER A 163 2.47 20.95 -5.17
CA SER A 163 3.43 21.88 -4.59
C SER A 163 4.29 21.16 -3.56
N VAL A 164 5.58 21.45 -3.57
CA VAL A 164 6.58 20.92 -2.64
C VAL A 164 6.23 21.23 -1.20
N GLU A 165 5.93 22.50 -0.94
CA GLU A 165 5.68 23.01 0.41
C GLU A 165 4.41 22.39 0.99
N GLN A 166 3.36 22.25 0.17
CA GLN A 166 2.12 21.58 0.55
C GLN A 166 2.31 20.07 0.68
N SER A 167 3.19 19.49 -0.16
CA SER A 167 3.53 18.07 -0.11
C SER A 167 4.09 17.70 1.25
N VAL A 168 5.12 18.43 1.69
CA VAL A 168 5.80 18.18 2.97
C VAL A 168 4.87 18.50 4.14
N GLU A 169 4.18 19.65 4.13
CA GLU A 169 3.33 20.06 5.26
C GLU A 169 2.19 19.06 5.51
N LEU A 170 1.46 18.67 4.46
CA LEU A 170 0.33 17.76 4.63
C LEU A 170 0.80 16.37 5.02
N PHE A 171 1.88 15.88 4.39
CA PHE A 171 2.43 14.57 4.70
C PHE A 171 2.91 14.47 6.14
N ASP A 172 3.63 15.48 6.64
CA ASP A 172 4.10 15.54 8.03
C ASP A 172 2.95 15.59 9.04
N LYS A 173 1.75 16.04 8.63
CA LYS A 173 0.53 15.98 9.45
C LYS A 173 -0.17 14.62 9.37
N ILE A 174 -0.13 13.93 8.22
CA ILE A 174 -0.80 12.64 8.03
C ILE A 174 -0.05 11.52 8.74
N ILE A 175 1.26 11.42 8.55
CA ILE A 175 2.11 10.35 9.08
C ILE A 175 1.90 10.05 10.57
N PRO A 176 1.90 11.03 11.49
CA PRO A 176 1.72 10.77 12.92
C PRO A 176 0.30 10.33 13.30
N THR A 177 -0.65 10.35 12.37
CA THR A 177 -2.02 9.87 12.61
C THR A 177 -2.21 8.40 12.28
N PHE A 178 -1.21 7.76 11.66
CA PHE A 178 -1.25 6.35 11.33
C PHE A 178 -1.23 5.49 12.58
N LYS A 179 -2.03 4.43 12.60
CA LYS A 179 -2.22 3.55 13.76
C LYS A 179 -2.55 2.14 13.29
N ALA A 180 -2.00 1.16 14.00
CA ALA A 180 -2.41 -0.23 13.89
C ALA A 180 -3.81 -0.42 14.50
N VAL A 181 -4.66 -1.20 13.82
CA VAL A 181 -5.99 -1.59 14.26
C VAL A 181 -5.99 -3.10 14.48
N ASN A 182 -6.34 -3.51 15.71
CA ASN A 182 -6.47 -4.91 16.11
C ASN A 182 -7.88 -5.44 15.86
#